data_AF-A0A292PLR5-F1
#
_entry.id   AF-A0A292PLR5-F1
#
_cell.length_a   1.000
_cell.length_b   1.000
_cell.length_c   1.000
_cell.angle_alpha   90.00
_cell.angle_beta   90.00
_cell.angle_gamma   90.00
#
_symmetry.space_group_name_H-M   'P 1'
#
loop_
_entity.id
_entity.type
_entity.pdbx_description
1 polymer ?
#
loop_
_entity_poly.entity_id
_entity_poly.type
_entity_poly.pdbx_seq_one_letter_code
_entity_poly.pdbx_strand_id
1 'polypeptide(L)'
;MSQAKLTLPLLLRPRLLLSPGYFSLRALMAGTRIHSPSPQGRSDQKRRRLISNTTAATTTTTASSPTPTGASQKYSTMETPAALTTPPTLTLSSEEAAVRKLFIDAAQEIDRDRPGDDRLVLRFTGGWVRDKLLGARSVDIDVGINNMSGYDFATRLSEHISANMERYGFEPRSVNKVESNPEKSKHLETATTKVLGFDIDFVNLRSETYPGDSRIPHMEFGTPEKDALRRDCTINALFYNLHTELVEDFTGLGLQDLAARLIRTPLPPKETFTDDPLRVLRLIRFSSRLEFTIAPEAKAAMKLPEIKACNFPSPQTKISRERVGIEIDKMFKERDPHASLSLIHELGLYNEIFAPPNQDFPLLPVQDMKIAADAMRYLLFGYMSSYPRISKLLATSGERYLAWNIAAMSPWKSQPVFPADKKKNTPAAATAIKEGLRCSNNITGTIARAFANHDLIQNIVVSLEHWSRGKAGLEMRDLGADWRNQVGACLMFELMDLRKRNAGGGGAEERGIMDKYETFLNVIAEKGLEEAFNFKSLLTGKDIAAEYALAPGPWVRFAIVESLQHQLDNPHKGKDELLQWVRENREAVMDGLECVGIGEGKKK
;
A
#
# COMPACT_ATOMS: atom_id res chain seq x y z
N MET A 1 -8.63 42.73 44.25
CA MET A 1 -7.19 43.04 44.32
C MET A 1 -6.41 41.84 43.83
N SER A 2 -5.35 42.11 43.05
CA SER A 2 -4.36 41.20 42.47
C SER A 2 -4.77 40.35 41.26
N GLN A 3 -4.34 40.84 40.09
CA GLN A 3 -4.27 40.16 38.81
C GLN A 3 -3.08 39.18 38.79
N ALA A 4 -3.28 37.97 38.27
CA ALA A 4 -2.19 37.10 37.84
C ALA A 4 -2.27 36.92 36.31
N LYS A 5 -1.36 37.60 35.60
CA LYS A 5 -1.06 37.40 34.18
C LYS A 5 -0.25 36.12 34.04
N LEU A 6 -0.73 35.16 33.24
CA LEU A 6 0.08 34.03 32.77
C LEU A 6 0.64 34.38 31.39
N THR A 7 1.97 34.50 31.33
CA THR A 7 2.78 34.73 30.14
C THR A 7 3.04 33.41 29.41
N LEU A 8 2.65 33.32 28.14
CA LEU A 8 3.02 32.24 27.22
C LEU A 8 4.47 32.43 26.72
N PRO A 9 5.33 31.40 26.69
CA PRO A 9 6.61 31.49 26.00
C PRO A 9 6.46 31.21 24.50
N LEU A 10 7.05 32.11 23.69
CA LEU A 10 7.25 31.99 22.26
C LEU A 10 8.00 30.69 21.89
N LEU A 11 7.35 29.80 21.15
CA LEU A 11 8.01 28.73 20.42
C LEU A 11 8.41 29.21 19.03
N LEU A 12 9.73 29.21 18.82
CA LEU A 12 10.42 29.55 17.59
C LEU A 12 10.00 28.65 16.42
N ARG A 13 9.70 29.28 15.28
CA ARG A 13 9.54 28.66 13.96
C ARG A 13 10.85 27.99 13.51
N PRO A 14 10.82 26.79 12.90
CA PRO A 14 11.98 26.28 12.19
C PRO A 14 12.15 27.03 10.86
N ARG A 15 13.27 27.75 10.73
CA ARG A 15 13.78 28.31 9.48
C ARG A 15 14.21 27.16 8.56
N LEU A 16 13.64 27.14 7.35
CA LEU A 16 14.19 26.45 6.18
C LEU A 16 15.60 27.00 5.90
N LEU A 17 16.61 26.17 6.17
CA LEU A 17 17.97 26.39 5.69
C LEU A 17 18.16 25.60 4.40
N LEU A 18 18.07 26.32 3.28
CA LEU A 18 18.71 25.96 2.03
C LEU A 18 20.23 26.03 2.24
N SER A 19 20.97 24.99 1.88
CA SER A 19 22.41 25.10 1.64
C SER A 19 22.79 24.50 0.27
N PRO A 20 23.82 25.05 -0.39
CA PRO A 20 24.05 24.88 -1.82
C PRO A 20 25.14 23.85 -2.15
N GLY A 21 25.01 23.26 -3.35
CA GLY A 21 26.08 22.98 -4.32
C GLY A 21 27.30 22.15 -3.91
N TYR A 22 27.46 20.98 -4.56
CA TYR A 22 28.75 20.57 -5.12
C TYR A 22 28.54 19.93 -6.50
N PHE A 23 28.86 20.71 -7.53
CA PHE A 23 29.22 20.25 -8.86
C PHE A 23 30.72 19.96 -8.85
N SER A 24 31.14 18.84 -9.47
CA SER A 24 32.44 18.76 -10.15
C SER A 24 32.34 17.79 -11.31
N LEU A 25 32.82 18.28 -12.45
CA LEU A 25 32.71 17.77 -13.82
C LEU A 25 34.09 17.29 -14.28
N ARG A 26 34.16 16.16 -15.00
CA ARG A 26 35.03 15.88 -16.19
C ARG A 26 34.87 14.39 -16.54
N ALA A 27 34.14 14.00 -17.59
CA ALA A 27 34.38 14.12 -19.05
C ALA A 27 35.41 13.10 -19.59
N LEU A 28 34.98 12.14 -20.43
CA LEU A 28 35.23 12.20 -21.87
C LEU A 28 34.41 11.16 -22.69
N MET A 29 33.75 11.70 -23.71
CA MET A 29 33.38 11.19 -25.04
C MET A 29 33.79 9.76 -25.46
N ALA A 30 32.83 9.01 -26.01
CA ALA A 30 32.92 8.49 -27.38
C ALA A 30 31.53 8.04 -27.86
N GLY A 31 31.01 8.70 -28.89
CA GLY A 31 29.79 8.31 -29.57
C GLY A 31 30.04 7.17 -30.56
N THR A 32 29.03 6.34 -30.75
CA THR A 32 28.87 5.58 -32.00
C THR A 32 27.39 5.24 -32.16
N ARG A 33 26.76 5.89 -33.15
CA ARG A 33 25.46 5.49 -33.70
C ARG A 33 25.68 4.20 -34.47
N ILE A 34 24.88 3.17 -34.18
CA ILE A 34 24.70 2.03 -35.10
C ILE A 34 23.20 1.78 -35.23
N HIS A 35 22.71 1.97 -36.46
CA HIS A 35 21.40 1.53 -36.94
C HIS A 35 21.22 0.03 -36.69
N SER A 36 20.02 -0.37 -36.26
CA SER A 36 19.55 -1.75 -36.44
C SER A 36 18.22 -1.73 -37.21
N PRO A 37 18.07 -2.59 -38.23
CA PRO A 37 16.92 -2.58 -39.12
C PRO A 37 15.78 -3.45 -38.59
N SER A 38 14.60 -3.20 -39.13
CA SER A 38 13.42 -4.06 -39.07
C SER A 38 13.69 -5.46 -39.64
N PRO A 39 12.85 -6.44 -39.28
CA PRO A 39 12.51 -7.52 -40.21
C PRO A 39 11.01 -7.55 -40.47
N GLN A 40 10.65 -7.37 -41.74
CA GLN A 40 9.40 -7.84 -42.31
C GLN A 40 9.47 -9.36 -42.53
N GLY A 41 8.40 -10.03 -42.13
CA GLY A 41 7.69 -11.09 -42.85
C GLY A 41 8.46 -12.28 -43.44
N ARG A 42 8.09 -13.49 -42.99
CA ARG A 42 7.79 -14.59 -43.91
C ARG A 42 6.76 -15.56 -43.34
N SER A 43 5.87 -15.94 -44.23
CA SER A 43 4.64 -16.70 -44.05
C SER A 43 4.86 -18.22 -44.11
N ASP A 44 3.76 -18.93 -43.80
CA ASP A 44 3.36 -20.24 -44.35
C ASP A 44 4.02 -21.51 -43.79
N GLN A 45 3.27 -22.32 -43.03
CA GLN A 45 2.37 -23.35 -43.57
C GLN A 45 1.80 -24.32 -42.50
N LYS A 46 0.48 -24.49 -42.57
CA LYS A 46 -0.30 -25.75 -42.44
C LYS A 46 0.21 -26.86 -41.51
N ARG A 47 -0.58 -27.16 -40.47
CA ARG A 47 -0.99 -28.56 -40.14
C ARG A 47 -2.40 -28.61 -39.53
N ARG A 48 -3.35 -29.11 -40.33
CA ARG A 48 -4.66 -29.64 -39.92
C ARG A 48 -4.49 -31.09 -39.42
N ARG A 49 -5.19 -31.47 -38.35
CA ARG A 49 -5.78 -32.80 -38.05
C ARG A 49 -6.72 -32.61 -36.83
N LEU A 50 -8.03 -32.47 -37.03
CA LEU A 50 -9.08 -33.50 -37.04
C LEU A 50 -9.19 -34.39 -35.78
N ILE A 51 -10.23 -34.07 -34.98
CA ILE A 51 -11.28 -34.94 -34.37
C ILE A 51 -10.85 -36.17 -33.56
N SER A 52 -11.22 -36.19 -32.27
CA SER A 52 -12.09 -37.24 -31.74
C SER A 52 -12.85 -36.78 -30.49
N ASN A 53 -14.18 -36.87 -30.59
CA ASN A 53 -15.11 -36.86 -29.48
C ASN A 53 -14.95 -38.17 -28.69
N THR A 54 -15.00 -38.11 -27.37
CA THR A 54 -15.38 -39.26 -26.56
C THR A 54 -16.22 -38.78 -25.39
N THR A 55 -17.52 -39.08 -25.51
CA THR A 55 -18.53 -39.11 -24.47
C THR A 55 -18.19 -40.19 -23.45
N ALA A 56 -18.23 -39.86 -22.16
CA ALA A 56 -18.38 -40.84 -21.08
C ALA A 56 -19.24 -40.22 -19.99
N ALA A 57 -20.49 -40.70 -19.93
CA ALA A 57 -21.38 -40.54 -18.80
C ALA A 57 -21.00 -41.55 -17.71
N THR A 58 -20.95 -41.13 -16.44
CA THR A 58 -21.10 -42.05 -15.30
C THR A 58 -21.67 -41.30 -14.09
N THR A 59 -22.97 -41.48 -13.91
CA THR A 59 -23.70 -41.86 -12.69
C THR A 59 -23.08 -41.56 -11.31
N THR A 60 -23.77 -40.66 -10.60
CA THR A 60 -24.22 -40.73 -9.20
C THR A 60 -23.54 -41.71 -8.25
N THR A 61 -22.94 -41.20 -7.17
CA THR A 61 -22.96 -41.90 -5.87
C THR A 61 -22.91 -40.91 -4.72
N THR A 62 -24.05 -40.77 -4.06
CA THR A 62 -24.25 -40.09 -2.78
C THR A 62 -23.65 -40.94 -1.66
N ALA A 63 -22.72 -40.37 -0.89
CA ALA A 63 -22.21 -40.98 0.35
C ALA A 63 -22.45 -40.00 1.51
N SER A 64 -23.34 -40.43 2.39
CA SER A 64 -23.75 -39.79 3.65
C SER A 64 -22.86 -40.19 4.82
N SER A 65 -22.87 -39.33 5.86
CA SER A 65 -22.49 -39.52 7.29
C SER A 65 -21.10 -39.01 7.73
N PRO A 66 -20.89 -38.66 9.02
CA PRO A 66 -21.82 -38.22 10.06
C PRO A 66 -21.42 -36.87 10.72
N THR A 67 -22.40 -36.24 11.36
CA THR A 67 -22.29 -35.09 12.27
C THR A 67 -21.55 -35.43 13.57
N PRO A 68 -20.76 -34.51 14.14
CA PRO A 68 -20.52 -34.45 15.58
C PRO A 68 -21.32 -33.30 16.22
N THR A 69 -22.01 -33.68 17.30
CA THR A 69 -22.83 -32.89 18.20
C THR A 69 -22.01 -32.09 19.23
N GLY A 70 -22.51 -30.89 19.59
CA GLY A 70 -22.15 -30.11 20.80
C GLY A 70 -21.15 -28.98 20.52
N ALA A 71 -21.37 -27.70 20.88
CA ALA A 71 -22.24 -27.11 21.88
C ALA A 71 -22.74 -25.72 21.40
N SER A 72 -24.04 -25.47 21.57
CA SER A 72 -24.70 -24.21 21.25
C SER A 72 -24.49 -23.19 22.38
N GLN A 73 -23.77 -22.10 22.11
CA GLN A 73 -23.90 -20.86 22.86
C GLN A 73 -24.92 -19.95 22.15
N LYS A 74 -25.88 -19.47 22.94
CA LYS A 74 -27.05 -18.71 22.52
C LYS A 74 -26.65 -17.40 21.82
N TYR A 75 -26.85 -17.32 20.51
CA TYR A 75 -26.97 -16.05 19.81
C TYR A 75 -28.45 -15.71 19.68
N SER A 76 -28.82 -14.59 20.29
CA SER A 76 -30.15 -13.98 20.17
C SER A 76 -30.50 -13.81 18.70
N THR A 77 -31.58 -14.45 18.25
CA THR A 77 -32.21 -14.21 16.95
C THR A 77 -32.61 -12.74 16.87
N MET A 78 -31.81 -11.93 16.17
CA MET A 78 -32.28 -10.62 15.73
C MET A 78 -33.19 -10.85 14.53
N GLU A 79 -34.41 -10.35 14.66
CA GLU A 79 -35.43 -10.35 13.62
C GLU A 79 -34.92 -9.68 12.35
N THR A 80 -35.27 -10.26 11.20
CA THR A 80 -35.06 -9.70 9.87
C THR A 80 -35.67 -8.30 9.80
N PRO A 81 -34.93 -7.23 9.42
CA PRO A 81 -35.52 -5.91 9.33
C PRO A 81 -36.55 -5.88 8.19
N ALA A 82 -37.78 -5.50 8.54
CA ALA A 82 -38.80 -5.13 7.56
C ALA A 82 -38.24 -4.02 6.64
N ALA A 83 -38.61 -4.08 5.35
CA ALA A 83 -38.21 -3.09 4.36
C ALA A 83 -38.47 -1.67 4.88
N LEU A 84 -37.41 -0.85 4.97
CA LEU A 84 -37.50 0.56 5.34
C LEU A 84 -38.30 1.29 4.26
N THR A 85 -39.60 1.52 4.50
CA THR A 85 -40.51 2.21 3.57
C THR A 85 -40.39 3.74 3.63
N THR A 86 -39.57 4.29 4.51
CA THR A 86 -39.23 5.71 4.59
C THR A 86 -37.73 5.91 4.41
N PRO A 87 -37.29 6.82 3.51
CA PRO A 87 -35.88 7.10 3.32
C PRO A 87 -35.29 7.63 4.65
N PRO A 88 -34.15 7.08 5.11
CA PRO A 88 -33.56 7.49 6.37
C PRO A 88 -33.19 8.97 6.32
N THR A 89 -33.62 9.73 7.32
CA THR A 89 -33.18 11.12 7.52
C THR A 89 -31.82 11.11 8.21
N LEU A 90 -30.83 11.77 7.61
CA LEU A 90 -29.49 11.88 8.19
C LEU A 90 -29.40 13.12 9.08
N THR A 91 -28.89 12.96 10.30
CA THR A 91 -28.56 14.11 11.16
C THR A 91 -27.20 14.68 10.78
N LEU A 92 -27.19 15.93 10.30
CA LEU A 92 -25.97 16.68 10.06
C LEU A 92 -25.37 17.19 11.37
N SER A 93 -24.05 17.17 11.48
CA SER A 93 -23.32 17.92 12.51
C SER A 93 -23.51 19.42 12.30
N SER A 94 -23.20 20.22 13.31
CA SER A 94 -23.27 21.68 13.22
C SER A 94 -22.44 22.23 12.06
N GLU A 95 -21.25 21.66 11.84
CA GLU A 95 -20.35 22.05 10.76
C GLU A 95 -20.88 21.63 9.38
N GLU A 96 -21.38 20.40 9.22
CA GLU A 96 -22.00 19.93 7.97
C GLU A 96 -23.28 20.72 7.64
N ALA A 97 -24.08 21.06 8.65
CA ALA A 97 -25.28 21.88 8.49
C ALA A 97 -24.92 23.30 8.03
N ALA A 98 -23.82 23.86 8.52
CA ALA A 98 -23.29 25.15 8.07
C ALA A 98 -22.80 25.09 6.61
N VAL A 99 -22.05 24.04 6.24
CA VAL A 99 -21.61 23.80 4.85
C VAL A 99 -22.82 23.68 3.93
N ARG A 100 -23.81 22.87 4.31
CA ARG A 100 -25.06 22.72 3.56
C ARG A 100 -25.75 24.07 3.37
N LYS A 101 -25.94 24.84 4.45
CA LYS A 101 -26.63 26.13 4.39
C LYS A 101 -25.94 27.07 3.40
N LEU A 102 -24.62 27.16 3.48
CA LEU A 102 -23.80 27.95 2.54
C LEU A 102 -24.03 27.51 1.09
N PHE A 103 -24.05 26.21 0.82
CA PHE A 103 -24.23 25.69 -0.54
C PHE A 103 -25.64 25.94 -1.08
N ILE A 104 -26.66 25.83 -0.24
CA ILE A 104 -28.03 26.15 -0.60
C ILE A 104 -28.21 27.65 -0.87
N ASP A 105 -27.63 28.51 -0.01
CA ASP A 105 -27.66 29.96 -0.19
C ASP A 105 -27.00 30.36 -1.54
N ALA A 106 -25.84 29.77 -1.87
CA ALA A 106 -25.16 30.00 -3.14
C ALA A 106 -25.97 29.47 -4.34
N ALA A 107 -26.54 28.26 -4.25
CA ALA A 107 -27.36 27.68 -5.32
C ALA A 107 -28.59 28.55 -5.63
N GLN A 108 -29.26 29.07 -4.59
CA GLN A 108 -30.41 29.97 -4.74
C GLN A 108 -30.03 31.29 -5.41
N GLU A 109 -28.85 31.83 -5.12
CA GLU A 109 -28.35 33.03 -5.80
C GLU A 109 -28.10 32.75 -7.28
N ILE A 110 -27.43 31.64 -7.61
CA ILE A 110 -27.16 31.26 -8.99
C ILE A 110 -28.47 31.02 -9.77
N ASP A 111 -29.46 30.34 -9.17
CA ASP A 111 -30.77 30.11 -9.79
C ASP A 111 -31.53 31.44 -10.05
N ARG A 112 -31.35 32.48 -9.22
CA ARG A 112 -31.93 33.82 -9.48
C ARG A 112 -31.26 34.51 -10.65
N ASP A 113 -29.95 34.35 -10.80
CA ASP A 113 -29.18 34.98 -11.88
C ASP A 113 -29.35 34.24 -13.22
N ARG A 114 -29.70 32.94 -13.16
CA ARG A 114 -29.97 32.10 -14.32
C ARG A 114 -31.40 31.54 -14.26
N PRO A 115 -32.42 32.35 -14.58
CA PRO A 115 -33.78 31.86 -14.72
C PRO A 115 -33.89 30.96 -15.97
N GLY A 116 -33.68 29.65 -15.77
CA GLY A 116 -33.90 28.60 -16.76
C GLY A 116 -34.85 27.53 -16.24
N ASP A 117 -35.16 26.53 -17.07
CA ASP A 117 -36.17 25.50 -16.75
C ASP A 117 -35.77 24.54 -15.62
N ASP A 118 -34.47 24.28 -15.43
CA ASP A 118 -33.97 23.37 -14.40
C ASP A 118 -33.22 24.11 -13.28
N ARG A 119 -33.71 23.98 -12.04
CA ARG A 119 -33.04 24.49 -10.84
C ARG A 119 -31.80 23.67 -10.47
N LEU A 120 -30.85 24.32 -9.81
CA LEU A 120 -29.71 23.62 -9.22
C LEU A 120 -30.16 22.71 -8.08
N VAL A 121 -29.74 21.44 -8.15
CA VAL A 121 -29.95 20.44 -7.11
C VAL A 121 -28.61 19.84 -6.72
N LEU A 122 -28.19 20.16 -5.49
CA LEU A 122 -26.93 19.72 -4.91
C LEU A 122 -27.13 18.47 -4.06
N ARG A 123 -26.18 17.53 -4.15
CA ARG A 123 -26.18 16.28 -3.38
C ARG A 123 -24.82 16.00 -2.78
N PHE A 124 -24.76 15.60 -1.52
CA PHE A 124 -23.59 14.83 -1.06
C PHE A 124 -23.70 13.42 -1.61
N THR A 125 -22.60 12.85 -2.09
CA THR A 125 -22.64 11.55 -2.81
C THR A 125 -21.63 10.55 -2.29
N GLY A 126 -21.90 9.28 -2.52
CA GLY A 126 -20.91 8.22 -2.39
C GLY A 126 -20.43 7.95 -0.97
N GLY A 127 -19.11 8.00 -0.78
CA GLY A 127 -18.46 7.54 0.46
C GLY A 127 -18.97 8.27 1.70
N TRP A 128 -19.25 9.57 1.59
CA TRP A 128 -19.79 10.36 2.70
C TRP A 128 -21.14 9.83 3.16
N VAL A 129 -22.08 9.58 2.24
CA VAL A 129 -23.45 9.13 2.58
C VAL A 129 -23.42 7.76 3.25
N ARG A 130 -22.64 6.83 2.69
CA ARG A 130 -22.41 5.49 3.25
C ARG A 130 -21.83 5.58 4.66
N ASP A 131 -20.74 6.33 4.83
CA ASP A 131 -20.03 6.41 6.10
C ASP A 131 -20.91 7.08 7.17
N LYS A 132 -21.69 8.09 6.79
CA LYS A 132 -22.67 8.74 7.66
C LYS A 132 -23.76 7.78 8.14
N LEU A 133 -24.33 6.97 7.25
CA LEU A 133 -25.31 5.94 7.58
C LEU A 133 -24.74 4.84 8.50
N LEU A 134 -23.43 4.57 8.40
CA LEU A 134 -22.72 3.66 9.30
C LEU A 134 -22.30 4.30 10.64
N GLY A 135 -22.63 5.57 10.87
CA GLY A 135 -22.25 6.31 12.07
C GLY A 135 -20.78 6.75 12.10
N ALA A 136 -20.08 6.67 10.98
CA ALA A 136 -18.71 7.16 10.84
C ALA A 136 -18.70 8.64 10.39
N ARG A 137 -17.63 9.35 10.73
CA ARG A 137 -17.37 10.71 10.23
C ARG A 137 -16.54 10.65 8.96
N SER A 138 -16.92 11.42 7.94
CA SER A 138 -16.09 11.68 6.76
C SER A 138 -15.73 13.15 6.69
N VAL A 139 -14.47 13.44 6.41
CA VAL A 139 -13.96 14.80 6.16
C VAL A 139 -13.92 15.14 4.67
N ASP A 140 -14.04 14.11 3.82
CA ASP A 140 -14.03 14.20 2.36
C ASP A 140 -15.48 14.12 1.87
N ILE A 141 -15.92 15.14 1.12
CA ILE A 141 -17.30 15.31 0.64
C ILE A 141 -17.31 15.54 -0.87
N ASP A 142 -17.85 14.55 -1.61
CA ASP A 142 -18.19 14.71 -3.01
C ASP A 142 -19.56 15.38 -3.16
N VAL A 143 -19.61 16.54 -3.84
CA VAL A 143 -20.85 17.28 -4.12
C VAL A 143 -21.25 17.12 -5.58
N GLY A 144 -22.32 16.36 -5.82
CA GLY A 144 -22.92 16.15 -7.13
C GLY A 144 -23.84 17.31 -7.54
N ILE A 145 -23.63 17.83 -8.75
CA ILE A 145 -24.36 18.98 -9.32
C ILE A 145 -25.06 18.55 -10.62
N ASN A 146 -26.36 18.83 -10.75
CA ASN A 146 -27.19 18.30 -11.84
C ASN A 146 -26.95 18.96 -13.21
N ASN A 147 -26.81 20.28 -13.28
CA ASN A 147 -26.87 21.02 -14.56
C ASN A 147 -25.82 22.14 -14.68
N MET A 148 -24.73 22.04 -13.91
CA MET A 148 -23.60 22.98 -13.91
C MET A 148 -22.30 22.21 -13.67
N SER A 149 -21.17 22.70 -14.21
CA SER A 149 -19.86 22.11 -13.95
C SER A 149 -19.43 22.33 -12.50
N GLY A 150 -18.58 21.44 -11.97
CA GLY A 150 -18.05 21.61 -10.61
C GLY A 150 -17.23 22.90 -10.47
N TYR A 151 -16.50 23.28 -11.53
CA TYR A 151 -15.69 24.49 -11.56
C TYR A 151 -16.53 25.77 -11.55
N ASP A 152 -17.58 25.84 -12.38
CA ASP A 152 -18.45 27.02 -12.43
C ASP A 152 -19.15 27.23 -11.09
N PHE A 153 -19.67 26.15 -10.49
CA PHE A 153 -20.29 26.24 -9.17
C PHE A 153 -19.29 26.70 -8.10
N ALA A 154 -18.08 26.14 -8.07
CA ALA A 154 -17.06 26.54 -7.11
C ALA A 154 -16.65 28.02 -7.26
N THR A 155 -16.59 28.52 -8.51
CA THR A 155 -16.32 29.93 -8.80
C THR A 155 -17.42 30.83 -8.25
N ARG A 156 -18.69 30.52 -8.58
CA ARG A 156 -19.86 31.26 -8.08
C ARG A 156 -20.00 31.18 -6.56
N LEU A 157 -19.66 30.04 -5.95
CA LEU A 157 -19.62 29.87 -4.51
C LEU A 157 -18.58 30.79 -3.86
N SER A 158 -17.38 30.91 -4.46
CA SER A 158 -16.34 31.81 -3.97
C SER A 158 -16.76 33.28 -4.04
N GLU A 159 -17.45 33.67 -5.11
CA GLU A 159 -18.05 35.01 -5.26
C GLU A 159 -19.11 35.25 -4.17
N HIS A 160 -20.01 34.29 -3.95
CA HIS A 160 -21.04 34.37 -2.91
C HIS A 160 -20.44 34.54 -1.51
N ILE A 161 -19.41 33.76 -1.16
CA ILE A 161 -18.69 33.89 0.13
C ILE A 161 -18.06 35.28 0.25
N SER A 162 -17.44 35.78 -0.82
CA SER A 162 -16.79 37.09 -0.83
C SER A 162 -17.80 38.23 -0.64
N ALA A 163 -18.95 38.15 -1.29
CA ALA A 163 -20.02 39.14 -1.19
C ALA A 163 -20.75 39.11 0.17
N ASN A 164 -20.74 37.98 0.87
CA ASN A 164 -21.43 37.75 2.13
C ASN A 164 -20.46 37.49 3.30
N MET A 165 -19.27 38.08 3.25
CA MET A 165 -18.19 37.78 4.20
C MET A 165 -18.57 38.07 5.66
N GLU A 166 -19.37 39.12 5.91
CA GLU A 166 -19.89 39.45 7.24
C GLU A 166 -20.83 38.37 7.82
N ARG A 167 -21.54 37.64 6.96
CA ARG A 167 -22.51 36.59 7.34
C ARG A 167 -21.82 35.27 7.70
N TYR A 168 -20.73 34.93 7.00
CA TYR A 168 -20.06 33.63 7.16
C TYR A 168 -18.76 33.71 7.97
N GLY A 169 -18.14 34.89 8.08
CA GLY A 169 -17.01 35.14 8.97
C GLY A 169 -15.68 34.46 8.57
N PHE A 170 -15.53 34.05 7.31
CA PHE A 170 -14.26 33.52 6.78
C PHE A 170 -14.00 33.98 5.34
N GLU A 171 -12.72 34.16 5.00
CA GLU A 171 -12.30 34.48 3.63
C GLU A 171 -12.28 33.21 2.76
N PRO A 172 -12.71 33.29 1.49
CA PRO A 172 -12.59 32.17 0.57
C PRO A 172 -11.10 31.86 0.33
N ARG A 173 -10.68 30.63 0.65
CA ARG A 173 -9.38 30.12 0.18
C ARG A 173 -9.49 29.85 -1.32
N SER A 174 -8.41 30.11 -2.05
CA SER A 174 -8.36 30.02 -3.52
C SER A 174 -9.02 28.75 -4.06
N VAL A 175 -10.03 28.90 -4.91
CA VAL A 175 -10.59 27.81 -5.72
C VAL A 175 -9.49 27.40 -6.69
N ASN A 176 -8.79 26.32 -6.39
CA ASN A 176 -7.76 25.80 -7.28
C ASN A 176 -8.47 25.04 -8.40
N LYS A 177 -8.35 25.53 -9.64
CA LYS A 177 -8.68 24.72 -10.82
C LYS A 177 -7.73 23.53 -10.83
N VAL A 178 -8.24 22.32 -10.59
CA VAL A 178 -7.49 21.12 -10.93
C VAL A 178 -7.61 20.99 -12.45
N GLU A 179 -6.62 21.48 -13.19
CA GLU A 179 -6.57 21.29 -14.63
C GLU A 179 -6.70 19.80 -14.95
N SER A 180 -7.54 19.50 -15.94
CA SER A 180 -7.81 18.16 -16.47
C SER A 180 -6.51 17.38 -16.64
N ASN A 181 -6.19 16.49 -15.69
CA ASN A 181 -5.00 15.67 -15.80
C ASN A 181 -5.24 14.65 -16.94
N PRO A 182 -4.45 14.68 -18.03
CA PRO A 182 -4.62 13.78 -19.17
C PRO A 182 -4.58 12.29 -18.80
N GLU A 183 -3.98 11.96 -17.64
CA GLU A 183 -3.90 10.59 -17.12
C GLU A 183 -5.07 10.16 -16.23
N LYS A 184 -5.86 11.11 -15.68
CA LYS A 184 -7.01 10.80 -14.79
C LYS A 184 -8.36 10.98 -15.47
N SER A 185 -8.49 11.92 -16.42
CA SER A 185 -9.62 12.11 -17.34
C SER A 185 -9.46 13.48 -18.00
N LYS A 186 -9.43 13.54 -19.34
CA LYS A 186 -9.36 14.82 -20.07
C LYS A 186 -10.64 15.69 -19.95
N HIS A 187 -11.69 15.20 -19.29
CA HIS A 187 -13.01 15.84 -19.21
C HIS A 187 -13.53 16.03 -17.77
N LEU A 188 -12.69 15.85 -16.75
CA LEU A 188 -13.08 16.08 -15.36
C LEU A 188 -12.82 17.55 -15.01
N GLU A 189 -13.82 18.42 -15.14
CA GLU A 189 -13.79 19.75 -14.53
C GLU A 189 -14.25 19.66 -13.08
N THR A 190 -13.34 19.23 -12.22
CA THR A 190 -13.59 19.14 -10.77
C THR A 190 -12.86 20.25 -10.05
N ALA A 191 -13.53 20.86 -9.08
CA ALA A 191 -12.94 21.84 -8.19
C ALA A 191 -12.84 21.25 -6.78
N THR A 192 -11.64 21.28 -6.22
CA THR A 192 -11.36 20.86 -4.84
C THR A 192 -11.11 22.11 -3.99
N THR A 193 -11.82 22.25 -2.88
CA THR A 193 -11.58 23.35 -1.93
C THR A 193 -11.83 22.92 -0.49
N LYS A 194 -11.19 23.61 0.46
CA LYS A 194 -11.39 23.38 1.90
C LYS A 194 -12.41 24.37 2.43
N VAL A 195 -13.60 23.90 2.82
CA VAL A 195 -14.69 24.73 3.34
C VAL A 195 -15.02 24.27 4.77
N LEU A 196 -14.92 25.18 5.73
CA LEU A 196 -15.23 24.90 7.14
C LEU A 196 -14.54 23.64 7.71
N GLY A 197 -13.33 23.33 7.23
CA GLY A 197 -12.54 22.18 7.67
C GLY A 197 -12.74 20.89 6.87
N PHE A 198 -13.73 20.84 5.97
CA PHE A 198 -13.96 19.72 5.05
C PHE A 198 -13.19 19.88 3.75
N ASP A 199 -12.67 18.79 3.22
CA ASP A 199 -12.14 18.71 1.85
C ASP A 199 -13.33 18.39 0.93
N ILE A 200 -13.64 19.31 0.00
CA ILE A 200 -14.86 19.25 -0.82
C ILE A 200 -14.49 19.20 -2.30
N ASP A 201 -15.01 18.18 -2.97
CA ASP A 201 -14.89 17.98 -4.41
C ASP A 201 -16.23 18.23 -5.10
N PHE A 202 -16.29 19.27 -5.93
CA PHE A 202 -17.47 19.55 -6.76
C PHE A 202 -17.40 18.77 -8.07
N VAL A 203 -18.41 17.94 -8.30
CA VAL A 203 -18.51 17.06 -9.46
C VAL A 203 -19.87 17.23 -10.14
N ASN A 204 -19.88 17.31 -11.46
CA ASN A 204 -21.14 17.26 -12.22
C ASN A 204 -21.65 15.82 -12.30
N LEU A 205 -22.97 15.64 -12.20
CA LEU A 205 -23.61 14.37 -12.50
C LEU A 205 -23.40 14.03 -13.97
N ARG A 206 -23.05 12.78 -14.23
CA ARG A 206 -22.62 12.41 -15.58
C ARG A 206 -23.07 11.02 -15.99
N SER A 207 -23.29 10.91 -17.29
CA SER A 207 -23.39 9.65 -18.01
C SER A 207 -22.05 9.37 -18.66
N GLU A 208 -21.62 8.11 -18.65
CA GLU A 208 -20.37 7.68 -19.26
C GLU A 208 -20.66 6.61 -20.31
N THR A 209 -20.11 6.78 -21.50
CA THR A 209 -20.14 5.77 -22.56
C THR A 209 -18.70 5.35 -22.84
N TYR A 210 -18.40 4.06 -22.68
CA TYR A 210 -17.06 3.52 -22.88
C TYR A 210 -16.89 3.01 -24.31
N PRO A 211 -16.00 3.60 -25.14
CA PRO A 211 -15.63 3.01 -26.42
C PRO A 211 -14.95 1.65 -26.19
N GLY A 212 -15.18 0.68 -27.07
CA GLY A 212 -14.64 -0.69 -26.92
C GLY A 212 -13.11 -0.76 -26.82
N ASP A 213 -12.40 0.25 -27.35
CA ASP A 213 -10.94 0.34 -27.44
C ASP A 213 -10.30 1.42 -26.53
N SER A 214 -11.10 2.25 -25.85
CA SER A 214 -10.60 3.36 -25.04
C SER A 214 -10.85 3.14 -23.55
N ARG A 215 -9.87 3.54 -22.73
CA ARG A 215 -10.02 3.61 -21.27
C ARG A 215 -10.76 4.87 -20.79
N ILE A 216 -10.86 5.88 -21.65
CA ILE A 216 -11.46 7.17 -21.31
C ILE A 216 -12.89 7.15 -21.88
N PRO A 217 -13.92 7.22 -21.02
CA PRO A 217 -15.30 7.30 -21.49
C PRO A 217 -15.58 8.66 -22.13
N HIS A 218 -16.52 8.69 -23.08
CA HIS A 218 -17.21 9.91 -23.45
C HIS A 218 -18.18 10.29 -22.35
N MET A 219 -18.18 11.58 -21.98
CA MET A 219 -18.87 12.09 -20.81
C MET A 219 -19.89 13.15 -21.22
N GLU A 220 -21.11 13.01 -20.71
CA GLU A 220 -22.20 13.97 -20.90
C GLU A 220 -22.90 14.23 -19.56
N PHE A 221 -23.63 15.34 -19.44
CA PHE A 221 -24.46 15.59 -18.28
C PHE A 221 -25.48 14.46 -18.11
N GLY A 222 -25.53 13.89 -16.90
CA GLY A 222 -26.34 12.72 -16.58
C GLY A 222 -27.37 13.03 -15.50
N THR A 223 -28.43 12.22 -15.47
CA THR A 223 -29.35 12.19 -14.33
C THR A 223 -28.66 11.56 -13.11
N PRO A 224 -29.15 11.80 -11.88
CA PRO A 224 -28.65 11.12 -10.68
C PRO A 224 -28.67 9.59 -10.81
N GLU A 225 -29.70 9.05 -11.48
CA GLU A 225 -29.81 7.61 -11.77
C GLU A 225 -28.69 7.11 -12.69
N LYS A 226 -28.41 7.81 -13.80
CA LYS A 226 -27.29 7.47 -14.69
C LYS A 226 -25.95 7.54 -13.96
N ASP A 227 -25.77 8.53 -13.07
CA ASP A 227 -24.57 8.65 -12.24
C ASP A 227 -24.47 7.52 -11.21
N ALA A 228 -25.59 7.09 -10.62
CA ALA A 228 -25.65 5.98 -9.67
C ALA A 228 -25.23 4.65 -10.32
N LEU A 229 -25.78 4.35 -11.51
CA LEU A 229 -25.59 3.07 -12.20
C LEU A 229 -24.14 2.88 -12.71
N ARG A 230 -23.43 3.96 -13.02
CA ARG A 230 -22.01 3.90 -13.42
C ARG A 230 -21.04 3.76 -12.24
N ARG A 231 -21.50 3.72 -10.98
CA ARG A 231 -20.60 3.61 -9.81
C ARG A 231 -20.13 2.18 -9.60
N ASP A 232 -19.21 2.01 -8.65
CA ASP A 232 -18.59 0.73 -8.36
C ASP A 232 -19.51 -0.23 -7.62
N CYS A 233 -20.19 0.23 -6.57
CA CYS A 233 -21.15 -0.54 -5.81
C CYS A 233 -22.37 0.27 -5.35
N THR A 234 -23.47 -0.43 -5.07
CA THR A 234 -24.77 0.12 -4.65
C THR A 234 -24.65 1.01 -3.41
N ILE A 235 -23.90 0.56 -2.40
CA ILE A 235 -23.66 1.33 -1.16
C ILE A 235 -22.88 2.65 -1.40
N ASN A 236 -22.13 2.76 -2.49
CA ASN A 236 -21.43 3.98 -2.90
C ASN A 236 -22.22 4.79 -3.94
N ALA A 237 -23.40 4.31 -4.32
CA ALA A 237 -24.32 4.96 -5.23
C ALA A 237 -25.49 5.63 -4.50
N LEU A 238 -25.33 5.87 -3.18
CA LEU A 238 -26.26 6.62 -2.36
C LEU A 238 -25.97 8.12 -2.46
N PHE A 239 -27.05 8.91 -2.42
CA PHE A 239 -27.02 10.36 -2.47
C PHE A 239 -27.77 10.93 -1.28
N TYR A 240 -27.35 12.10 -0.82
CA TYR A 240 -28.06 12.88 0.19
C TYR A 240 -28.38 14.25 -0.41
N ASN A 241 -29.67 14.50 -0.64
CA ASN A 241 -30.14 15.71 -1.29
C ASN A 241 -30.12 16.88 -0.31
N LEU A 242 -29.32 17.91 -0.64
CA LEU A 242 -29.14 19.06 0.26
C LEU A 242 -30.40 19.93 0.35
N HIS A 243 -31.32 19.85 -0.60
CA HIS A 243 -32.54 20.65 -0.61
C HIS A 243 -33.65 19.99 0.21
N THR A 244 -33.83 18.68 0.05
CA THR A 244 -34.90 17.91 0.73
C THR A 244 -34.46 17.27 2.04
N GLU A 245 -33.15 17.18 2.30
CA GLU A 245 -32.57 16.50 3.47
C GLU A 245 -32.88 15.00 3.54
N LEU A 246 -33.13 14.39 2.37
CA LEU A 246 -33.43 12.97 2.24
C LEU A 246 -32.28 12.22 1.57
N VAL A 247 -32.10 10.98 2.01
CA VAL A 247 -31.25 10.02 1.29
C VAL A 247 -32.01 9.49 0.09
N GLU A 248 -31.37 9.54 -1.07
CA GLU A 248 -31.86 9.05 -2.35
C GLU A 248 -31.05 7.81 -2.76
N ASP A 249 -31.75 6.72 -3.05
CA ASP A 249 -31.16 5.48 -3.56
C ASP A 249 -31.74 5.19 -4.96
N PHE A 250 -31.02 5.64 -5.99
CA PHE A 250 -31.41 5.43 -7.38
C PHE A 250 -31.14 4.00 -7.86
N THR A 251 -30.41 3.19 -7.09
CA THR A 251 -30.22 1.76 -7.41
C THR A 251 -31.35 0.88 -6.87
N GLY A 252 -32.10 1.40 -5.89
CA GLY A 252 -33.14 0.68 -5.15
C GLY A 252 -32.62 -0.40 -4.19
N LEU A 253 -31.31 -0.66 -4.16
CA LEU A 253 -30.69 -1.74 -3.39
C LEU A 253 -29.62 -1.23 -2.40
N GLY A 254 -29.10 -0.03 -2.57
CA GLY A 254 -27.99 0.51 -1.77
C GLY A 254 -28.29 0.56 -0.27
N LEU A 255 -29.49 0.98 0.14
CA LEU A 255 -29.87 1.00 1.56
C LEU A 255 -30.01 -0.42 2.14
N GLN A 256 -30.59 -1.34 1.36
CA GLN A 256 -30.74 -2.74 1.76
C GLN A 256 -29.39 -3.46 1.85
N ASP A 257 -28.53 -3.27 0.85
CA ASP A 257 -27.18 -3.85 0.81
C ASP A 257 -26.31 -3.29 1.94
N LEU A 258 -26.47 -2.00 2.29
CA LEU A 258 -25.79 -1.40 3.44
C LEU A 258 -26.21 -2.06 4.76
N ALA A 259 -27.50 -2.26 4.97
CA ALA A 259 -28.04 -2.96 6.14
C ALA A 259 -27.58 -4.43 6.19
N ALA A 260 -27.51 -5.09 5.03
CA ALA A 260 -27.08 -6.48 4.89
C ALA A 260 -25.54 -6.66 4.89
N ARG A 261 -24.76 -5.57 4.97
CA ARG A 261 -23.29 -5.57 4.86
C ARG A 261 -22.79 -6.27 3.59
N LEU A 262 -23.44 -5.97 2.47
CA LEU A 262 -23.20 -6.57 1.16
C LEU A 262 -22.61 -5.54 0.19
N ILE A 263 -21.62 -5.94 -0.59
CA ILE A 263 -21.07 -5.16 -1.71
C ILE A 263 -21.59 -5.77 -3.01
N ARG A 264 -22.48 -5.05 -3.67
CA ARG A 264 -23.11 -5.41 -4.94
C ARG A 264 -22.83 -4.33 -5.98
N THR A 265 -22.65 -4.70 -7.24
CA THR A 265 -22.55 -3.75 -8.35
C THR A 265 -23.93 -3.19 -8.71
N PRO A 266 -24.07 -1.91 -9.13
CA PRO A 266 -25.36 -1.35 -9.53
C PRO A 266 -25.94 -2.00 -10.80
N LEU A 267 -25.05 -2.32 -11.74
CA LEU A 267 -25.35 -3.03 -12.99
C LEU A 267 -24.86 -4.48 -12.91
N PRO A 268 -25.18 -5.37 -13.88
CA PRO A 268 -24.62 -6.71 -13.95
C PRO A 268 -23.10 -6.69 -13.77
N PRO A 269 -22.52 -7.55 -12.90
CA PRO A 269 -21.09 -7.46 -12.55
C PRO A 269 -20.14 -7.51 -13.75
N LYS A 270 -20.47 -8.33 -14.76
CA LYS A 270 -19.67 -8.44 -15.99
C LYS A 270 -19.59 -7.12 -16.76
N GLU A 271 -20.70 -6.41 -16.90
CA GLU A 271 -20.76 -5.08 -17.53
C GLU A 271 -19.94 -4.08 -16.71
N THR A 272 -20.22 -4.01 -15.40
CA THR A 272 -19.50 -3.12 -14.46
C THR A 272 -17.98 -3.27 -14.53
N PHE A 273 -17.48 -4.51 -14.60
CA PHE A 273 -16.05 -4.79 -14.67
C PHE A 273 -15.46 -4.62 -16.08
N THR A 274 -16.27 -4.72 -17.13
CA THR A 274 -15.81 -4.47 -18.50
C THR A 274 -15.65 -2.96 -18.77
N ASP A 275 -16.49 -2.14 -18.15
CA ASP A 275 -16.44 -0.68 -18.24
C ASP A 275 -15.20 -0.13 -17.52
N ASP A 276 -15.09 -0.38 -16.21
CA ASP A 276 -13.89 -0.05 -15.43
C ASP A 276 -13.40 -1.29 -14.66
N PRO A 277 -12.39 -1.98 -15.20
CA PRO A 277 -11.87 -3.18 -14.57
C PRO A 277 -11.21 -2.92 -13.19
N LEU A 278 -10.92 -1.67 -12.83
CA LEU A 278 -10.35 -1.31 -11.52
C LEU A 278 -11.39 -1.48 -10.40
N ARG A 279 -12.68 -1.52 -10.75
CA ARG A 279 -13.77 -1.78 -9.81
C ARG A 279 -13.58 -3.11 -9.10
N VAL A 280 -12.99 -4.13 -9.72
CA VAL A 280 -12.67 -5.39 -9.03
C VAL A 280 -11.78 -5.15 -7.81
N LEU A 281 -10.69 -4.41 -7.97
CA LEU A 281 -9.79 -4.08 -6.85
C LEU A 281 -10.48 -3.15 -5.84
N ARG A 282 -11.28 -2.18 -6.29
CA ARG A 282 -12.03 -1.30 -5.38
C ARG A 282 -13.02 -2.08 -4.52
N LEU A 283 -13.73 -3.06 -5.09
CA LEU A 283 -14.68 -3.92 -4.37
C LEU A 283 -13.96 -4.78 -3.32
N ILE A 284 -12.80 -5.35 -3.64
CA ILE A 284 -11.95 -6.06 -2.67
C ILE A 284 -11.54 -5.11 -1.53
N ARG A 285 -11.11 -3.89 -1.87
CA ARG A 285 -10.72 -2.88 -0.88
C ARG A 285 -11.89 -2.47 0.02
N PHE A 286 -13.07 -2.23 -0.55
CA PHE A 286 -14.25 -1.92 0.26
C PHE A 286 -14.66 -3.08 1.15
N SER A 287 -14.53 -4.32 0.67
CA SER A 287 -14.83 -5.52 1.45
C SER A 287 -13.94 -5.62 2.69
N SER A 288 -12.64 -5.42 2.53
CA SER A 288 -11.70 -5.45 3.65
C SER A 288 -11.78 -4.23 4.57
N ARG A 289 -12.00 -3.03 4.02
CA ARG A 289 -12.15 -1.79 4.80
C ARG A 289 -13.41 -1.79 5.66
N LEU A 290 -14.55 -2.18 5.08
CA LEU A 290 -15.87 -2.11 5.71
C LEU A 290 -16.24 -3.42 6.43
N GLU A 291 -15.46 -4.48 6.25
CA GLU A 291 -15.76 -5.84 6.74
C GLU A 291 -17.09 -6.37 6.16
N PHE A 292 -17.36 -6.04 4.90
CA PHE A 292 -18.56 -6.42 4.17
C PHE A 292 -18.27 -7.59 3.23
N THR A 293 -19.30 -8.38 2.90
CA THR A 293 -19.16 -9.49 1.96
C THR A 293 -19.42 -9.02 0.53
N ILE A 294 -18.61 -9.49 -0.43
CA ILE A 294 -18.88 -9.26 -1.87
C ILE A 294 -19.96 -10.23 -2.34
N ALA A 295 -20.97 -9.73 -3.04
CA ALA A 295 -22.06 -10.52 -3.59
C ALA A 295 -21.55 -11.73 -4.43
N PRO A 296 -22.16 -12.92 -4.31
CA PRO A 296 -21.69 -14.12 -5.00
C PRO A 296 -21.57 -13.96 -6.52
N GLU A 297 -22.51 -13.24 -7.15
CA GLU A 297 -22.54 -12.97 -8.58
C GLU A 297 -21.34 -12.10 -9.00
N ALA A 298 -20.98 -11.13 -8.17
CA ALA A 298 -19.81 -10.29 -8.39
C ALA A 298 -18.52 -11.11 -8.22
N LYS A 299 -18.41 -11.95 -7.20
CA LYS A 299 -17.26 -12.86 -7.03
C LYS A 299 -17.11 -13.83 -8.21
N ALA A 300 -18.23 -14.38 -8.71
CA ALA A 300 -18.23 -15.27 -9.87
C ALA A 300 -17.71 -14.54 -11.12
N ALA A 301 -18.19 -13.31 -11.37
CA ALA A 301 -17.73 -12.51 -12.50
C ALA A 301 -16.24 -12.13 -12.40
N MET A 302 -15.73 -11.81 -11.20
CA MET A 302 -14.30 -11.53 -10.99
C MET A 302 -13.38 -12.70 -11.34
N LYS A 303 -13.89 -13.95 -11.26
CA LYS A 303 -13.13 -15.16 -11.60
C LYS A 303 -13.08 -15.46 -13.10
N LEU A 304 -13.92 -14.80 -13.91
CA LEU A 304 -14.01 -15.05 -15.34
C LEU A 304 -12.71 -14.67 -16.06
N PRO A 305 -12.17 -15.53 -16.95
CA PRO A 305 -10.94 -15.24 -17.69
C PRO A 305 -10.99 -13.94 -18.48
N GLU A 306 -12.13 -13.60 -19.08
CA GLU A 306 -12.29 -12.33 -19.81
C GLU A 306 -12.14 -11.10 -18.90
N ILE A 307 -12.65 -11.17 -17.67
CA ILE A 307 -12.51 -10.08 -16.70
C ILE A 307 -11.07 -10.00 -16.22
N LYS A 308 -10.42 -11.13 -15.93
CA LYS A 308 -8.99 -11.15 -15.59
C LYS A 308 -8.14 -10.58 -16.73
N ALA A 309 -8.40 -10.97 -17.97
CA ALA A 309 -7.68 -10.45 -19.13
C ALA A 309 -7.88 -8.94 -19.35
N CYS A 310 -9.09 -8.41 -19.08
CA CYS A 310 -9.36 -6.97 -19.14
C CYS A 310 -8.71 -6.17 -17.98
N ASN A 311 -8.48 -6.81 -16.83
CA ASN A 311 -8.00 -6.16 -15.61
C ASN A 311 -6.47 -6.00 -15.52
N PHE A 312 -5.68 -6.79 -16.25
CA PHE A 312 -4.22 -6.89 -15.98
C PHE A 312 -3.36 -6.95 -17.25
N PRO A 313 -2.22 -6.23 -17.30
CA PRO A 313 -1.79 -5.64 -18.56
C PRO A 313 -1.19 -6.58 -19.59
N SER A 314 -1.84 -6.60 -20.75
CA SER A 314 -1.20 -6.66 -22.06
C SER A 314 -1.07 -5.22 -22.61
N PRO A 315 -0.32 -4.99 -23.70
CA PRO A 315 -0.30 -3.69 -24.40
C PRO A 315 -1.68 -3.15 -24.80
N GLN A 316 -2.75 -3.95 -24.72
CA GLN A 316 -4.13 -3.59 -25.09
C GLN A 316 -5.08 -3.39 -23.89
N THR A 317 -4.62 -3.45 -22.63
CA THR A 317 -5.52 -3.36 -21.47
C THR A 317 -5.85 -1.94 -21.05
N LYS A 318 -7.08 -1.76 -20.53
CA LYS A 318 -7.62 -0.45 -20.14
C LYS A 318 -6.95 0.19 -18.91
N ILE A 319 -6.23 -0.56 -18.06
CA ILE A 319 -5.72 -0.06 -16.75
C ILE A 319 -4.19 -0.11 -16.68
N SER A 320 -3.59 0.97 -16.15
CA SER A 320 -2.16 1.06 -15.92
C SER A 320 -1.73 0.41 -14.59
N ARG A 321 -0.48 -0.06 -14.52
CA ARG A 321 0.07 -0.69 -13.30
C ARG A 321 0.09 0.25 -12.10
N GLU A 322 0.27 1.54 -12.35
CA GLU A 322 0.26 2.58 -11.33
C GLU A 322 -1.11 2.66 -10.64
N ARG A 323 -2.22 2.51 -11.39
CA ARG A 323 -3.58 2.50 -10.79
C ARG A 323 -3.83 1.25 -9.94
N VAL A 324 -3.35 0.09 -10.40
CA VAL A 324 -3.38 -1.15 -9.60
C VAL A 324 -2.58 -0.96 -8.31
N GLY A 325 -1.36 -0.43 -8.42
CA GLY A 325 -0.48 -0.12 -7.28
C GLY A 325 -1.14 0.81 -6.25
N ILE A 326 -1.86 1.85 -6.69
CA ILE A 326 -2.60 2.76 -5.79
C ILE A 326 -3.68 2.02 -4.99
N GLU A 327 -4.45 1.13 -5.62
CA GLU A 327 -5.49 0.40 -4.88
C GLU A 327 -4.91 -0.63 -3.90
N ILE A 328 -3.81 -1.31 -4.25
CA ILE A 328 -3.08 -2.19 -3.32
C ILE A 328 -2.46 -1.40 -2.17
N ASP A 329 -1.86 -0.24 -2.45
CA ASP A 329 -1.29 0.65 -1.44
C ASP A 329 -2.34 1.07 -0.41
N LYS A 330 -3.57 1.41 -0.86
CA LYS A 330 -4.69 1.70 0.04
C LYS A 330 -5.08 0.47 0.86
N MET A 331 -5.22 -0.71 0.23
CA MET A 331 -5.56 -1.95 0.95
C MET A 331 -4.58 -2.25 2.10
N PHE A 332 -3.28 -2.00 1.91
CA PHE A 332 -2.25 -2.26 2.92
C PHE A 332 -2.12 -1.18 3.99
N LYS A 333 -2.69 0.01 3.77
CA LYS A 333 -2.76 1.10 4.76
C LYS A 333 -4.08 1.11 5.54
N GLU A 334 -5.11 0.47 5.02
CA GLU A 334 -6.43 0.36 5.63
C GLU A 334 -6.49 -0.73 6.72
N ARG A 335 -7.69 -1.01 7.23
CA ARG A 335 -7.95 -1.76 8.47
C ARG A 335 -7.50 -3.23 8.41
N ASP A 336 -7.76 -3.92 7.30
CA ASP A 336 -7.51 -5.36 7.18
C ASP A 336 -6.79 -5.75 5.86
N PRO A 337 -5.46 -5.61 5.81
CA PRO A 337 -4.67 -6.08 4.68
C PRO A 337 -4.74 -7.61 4.49
N HIS A 338 -4.97 -8.37 5.57
CA HIS A 338 -5.08 -9.83 5.52
C HIS A 338 -6.33 -10.28 4.77
N ALA A 339 -7.48 -9.67 5.03
CA ALA A 339 -8.71 -9.93 4.29
C ALA A 339 -8.54 -9.60 2.80
N SER A 340 -7.85 -8.50 2.48
CA SER A 340 -7.54 -8.10 1.09
C SER A 340 -6.72 -9.18 0.36
N LEU A 341 -5.62 -9.64 0.96
CA LEU A 341 -4.79 -10.71 0.37
C LEU A 341 -5.55 -12.04 0.29
N SER A 342 -6.40 -12.34 1.26
CA SER A 342 -7.24 -13.54 1.26
C SER A 342 -8.24 -13.55 0.11
N LEU A 343 -8.90 -12.41 -0.17
CA LEU A 343 -9.79 -12.25 -1.31
C LEU A 343 -9.05 -12.32 -2.64
N ILE A 344 -7.87 -11.69 -2.76
CA ILE A 344 -7.03 -11.79 -3.96
C ILE A 344 -6.69 -13.26 -4.27
N HIS A 345 -6.35 -14.03 -3.23
CA HIS A 345 -6.09 -15.46 -3.34
C HIS A 345 -7.34 -16.24 -3.75
N GLU A 346 -8.47 -16.04 -3.07
CA GLU A 346 -9.75 -16.73 -3.34
C GLU A 346 -10.25 -16.50 -4.78
N LEU A 347 -10.06 -15.29 -5.30
CA LEU A 347 -10.45 -14.88 -6.65
C LEU A 347 -9.42 -15.31 -7.71
N GLY A 348 -8.24 -15.76 -7.29
CA GLY A 348 -7.13 -16.15 -8.16
C GLY A 348 -6.64 -14.97 -9.01
N LEU A 349 -6.41 -13.82 -8.37
CA LEU A 349 -5.97 -12.57 -9.00
C LEU A 349 -4.49 -12.25 -8.70
N TYR A 350 -3.70 -13.25 -8.31
CA TYR A 350 -2.34 -13.01 -7.84
C TYR A 350 -1.40 -12.57 -8.97
N ASN A 351 -1.32 -13.37 -10.04
CA ASN A 351 -0.37 -13.15 -11.13
C ASN A 351 -0.66 -11.83 -11.82
N GLU A 352 -1.94 -11.63 -12.06
CA GLU A 352 -2.59 -10.42 -12.46
C GLU A 352 -2.09 -9.17 -11.71
N ILE A 353 -2.07 -9.20 -10.38
CA ILE A 353 -1.72 -8.04 -9.54
C ILE A 353 -0.21 -7.93 -9.33
N PHE A 354 0.47 -9.02 -8.96
CA PHE A 354 1.82 -8.99 -8.42
C PHE A 354 2.92 -9.44 -9.40
N ALA A 355 2.59 -9.99 -10.57
CA ALA A 355 3.60 -10.40 -11.54
C ALA A 355 3.99 -9.28 -12.52
N PRO A 356 5.27 -9.16 -12.93
CA PRO A 356 5.70 -8.11 -13.84
C PRO A 356 5.06 -8.31 -15.23
N PRO A 357 4.56 -7.23 -15.88
CA PRO A 357 4.01 -7.34 -17.22
C PRO A 357 5.12 -7.59 -18.26
N ASN A 358 4.83 -8.40 -19.28
CA ASN A 358 5.71 -8.66 -20.42
C ASN A 358 7.06 -9.34 -20.09
N GLN A 359 7.14 -10.06 -18.97
CA GLN A 359 8.27 -10.92 -18.67
C GLN A 359 7.81 -12.36 -18.54
N ASP A 360 8.59 -13.30 -19.06
CA ASP A 360 8.38 -14.70 -18.75
C ASP A 360 8.81 -14.95 -17.30
N PHE A 361 7.94 -15.60 -16.53
CA PHE A 361 8.22 -16.01 -15.16
C PHE A 361 7.72 -17.44 -14.93
N PRO A 362 8.36 -18.20 -14.03
CA PRO A 362 7.94 -19.56 -13.70
C PRO A 362 6.56 -19.57 -13.02
N LEU A 363 5.94 -20.75 -12.98
CA LEU A 363 4.72 -20.93 -12.21
C LEU A 363 4.97 -20.59 -10.74
N LEU A 364 4.18 -19.65 -10.22
CA LEU A 364 4.32 -19.19 -8.84
C LEU A 364 3.49 -20.07 -7.88
N PRO A 365 4.02 -20.40 -6.70
CA PRO A 365 3.26 -21.03 -5.62
C PRO A 365 2.34 -19.99 -4.96
N VAL A 366 1.26 -19.60 -5.64
CA VAL A 366 0.36 -18.51 -5.21
C VAL A 366 -0.21 -18.70 -3.79
N GLN A 367 -0.37 -19.96 -3.35
CA GLN A 367 -0.80 -20.30 -2.00
C GLN A 367 0.15 -19.78 -0.90
N ASP A 368 1.45 -19.61 -1.21
CA ASP A 368 2.43 -19.08 -0.28
C ASP A 368 2.03 -17.68 0.22
N MET A 369 1.43 -16.85 -0.64
CA MET A 369 0.90 -15.54 -0.24
C MET A 369 -0.12 -15.66 0.90
N LYS A 370 -1.06 -16.61 0.79
CA LYS A 370 -2.10 -16.79 1.80
C LYS A 370 -1.50 -17.28 3.12
N ILE A 371 -0.56 -18.23 3.07
CA ILE A 371 0.11 -18.78 4.25
C ILE A 371 0.98 -17.71 4.92
N ALA A 372 1.72 -16.92 4.13
CA ALA A 372 2.50 -15.79 4.62
C ALA A 372 1.61 -14.71 5.24
N ALA A 373 0.47 -14.39 4.63
CA ALA A 373 -0.50 -13.46 5.20
C ALA A 373 -1.06 -13.98 6.53
N ASP A 374 -1.37 -15.28 6.63
CA ASP A 374 -1.82 -15.91 7.89
C ASP A 374 -0.73 -15.87 8.96
N ALA A 375 0.54 -16.08 8.58
CA ALA A 375 1.68 -15.98 9.49
C ALA A 375 1.89 -14.53 9.95
N MET A 376 1.81 -13.56 9.03
CA MET A 376 1.94 -12.15 9.36
C MET A 376 0.80 -11.66 10.28
N ARG A 377 -0.46 -12.06 10.01
CA ARG A 377 -1.58 -11.75 10.92
C ARG A 377 -1.34 -12.34 12.30
N TYR A 378 -0.84 -13.57 12.37
CA TYR A 378 -0.49 -14.23 13.63
C TYR A 378 0.62 -13.46 14.38
N LEU A 379 1.66 -13.00 13.69
CA LEU A 379 2.73 -12.20 14.31
C LEU A 379 2.24 -10.85 14.85
N LEU A 380 1.35 -10.18 14.10
CA LEU A 380 0.87 -8.85 14.47
C LEU A 380 -0.18 -8.87 15.59
N PHE A 381 -0.96 -9.95 15.73
CA PHE A 381 -2.13 -9.97 16.61
C PHE A 381 -2.29 -11.21 17.51
N GLY A 382 -1.46 -12.25 17.34
CA GLY A 382 -1.69 -13.56 17.95
C GLY A 382 -1.26 -13.71 19.41
N TYR A 383 -0.01 -13.38 19.74
CA TYR A 383 0.59 -13.71 21.05
C TYR A 383 1.29 -12.50 21.71
N MET A 384 0.57 -11.38 21.81
CA MET A 384 1.16 -10.14 22.32
C MET A 384 1.68 -10.23 23.77
N SER A 385 1.09 -11.09 24.60
CA SER A 385 1.48 -11.23 26.01
C SER A 385 2.65 -12.20 26.23
N SER A 386 2.76 -13.25 25.43
CA SER A 386 3.82 -14.26 25.57
C SER A 386 5.14 -13.83 24.94
N TYR A 387 5.09 -12.93 23.94
CA TYR A 387 6.26 -12.50 23.17
C TYR A 387 6.35 -10.96 23.10
N PRO A 388 6.70 -10.28 24.21
CA PRO A 388 6.67 -8.83 24.31
C PRO A 388 7.70 -8.11 23.41
N ARG A 389 8.79 -8.76 22.99
CA ARG A 389 9.72 -8.19 22.02
C ARG A 389 9.22 -8.35 20.60
N ILE A 390 8.75 -9.53 20.23
CA ILE A 390 8.14 -9.75 18.90
C ILE A 390 6.94 -8.82 18.69
N SER A 391 6.12 -8.59 19.73
CA SER A 391 4.98 -7.67 19.62
C SER A 391 5.40 -6.22 19.34
N LYS A 392 6.65 -5.86 19.61
CA LYS A 392 7.24 -4.54 19.33
C LYS A 392 8.06 -4.50 18.04
N LEU A 393 8.28 -5.65 17.39
CA LEU A 393 9.12 -5.74 16.19
C LEU A 393 8.57 -4.93 15.01
N LEU A 394 7.25 -5.00 14.78
CA LEU A 394 6.55 -4.30 13.69
C LEU A 394 5.52 -3.32 14.28
N ALA A 395 5.96 -2.48 15.21
CA ALA A 395 5.10 -1.65 16.04
C ALA A 395 4.53 -0.43 15.32
N THR A 396 5.24 0.10 14.32
CA THR A 396 4.80 1.30 13.59
C THR A 396 3.88 0.94 12.41
N SER A 397 3.07 1.90 11.98
CA SER A 397 2.24 1.73 10.77
C SER A 397 3.09 1.52 9.51
N GLY A 398 4.26 2.18 9.42
CA GLY A 398 5.20 2.02 8.31
C GLY A 398 5.79 0.61 8.24
N GLU A 399 6.23 0.06 9.38
CA GLU A 399 6.74 -1.32 9.45
C GLU A 399 5.66 -2.33 9.10
N ARG A 400 4.43 -2.19 9.63
CA ARG A 400 3.30 -3.06 9.26
C ARG A 400 2.98 -2.99 7.77
N TYR A 401 2.94 -1.80 7.20
CA TYR A 401 2.71 -1.60 5.78
C TYR A 401 3.76 -2.33 4.93
N LEU A 402 5.05 -2.20 5.27
CA LEU A 402 6.12 -2.91 4.58
C LEU A 402 6.04 -4.43 4.78
N ALA A 403 5.65 -4.90 5.97
CA ALA A 403 5.47 -6.31 6.26
C ALA A 403 4.38 -6.96 5.39
N TRP A 404 3.26 -6.26 5.14
CA TRP A 404 2.22 -6.73 4.22
C TRP A 404 2.68 -6.78 2.76
N ASN A 405 3.49 -5.80 2.33
CA ASN A 405 4.12 -5.85 1.00
C ASN A 405 5.05 -7.07 0.88
N ILE A 406 5.87 -7.36 1.90
CA ILE A 406 6.75 -8.53 1.93
C ILE A 406 5.92 -9.83 1.88
N ALA A 407 4.85 -9.94 2.68
CA ALA A 407 3.96 -11.09 2.68
C ALA A 407 3.33 -11.34 1.30
N ALA A 408 2.88 -10.27 0.64
CA ALA A 408 2.32 -10.33 -0.72
C ALA A 408 3.31 -10.89 -1.76
N MET A 409 4.61 -10.64 -1.57
CA MET A 409 5.66 -11.10 -2.47
C MET A 409 6.21 -12.49 -2.14
N SER A 410 5.70 -13.18 -1.11
CA SER A 410 6.21 -14.51 -0.70
C SER A 410 6.21 -15.60 -1.79
N PRO A 411 5.30 -15.66 -2.78
CA PRO A 411 5.43 -16.58 -3.92
C PRO A 411 6.71 -16.42 -4.74
N TRP A 412 7.38 -15.27 -4.61
CA TRP A 412 8.66 -14.98 -5.27
C TRP A 412 9.89 -15.38 -4.45
N LYS A 413 9.73 -15.91 -3.22
CA LYS A 413 10.84 -16.21 -2.29
C LYS A 413 11.92 -17.08 -2.91
N SER A 414 11.51 -18.15 -3.58
CA SER A 414 12.43 -19.16 -4.16
C SER A 414 12.59 -19.03 -5.67
N GLN A 415 12.17 -17.92 -6.26
CA GLN A 415 12.22 -17.74 -7.71
C GLN A 415 13.59 -17.23 -8.16
N PRO A 416 14.08 -17.68 -9.33
CA PRO A 416 15.37 -17.24 -9.84
C PRO A 416 15.35 -15.74 -10.15
N VAL A 417 16.51 -15.09 -9.96
CA VAL A 417 16.71 -13.69 -10.33
C VAL A 417 16.45 -13.49 -11.82
N PHE A 418 15.73 -12.42 -12.16
CA PHE A 418 15.46 -12.04 -13.54
C PHE A 418 16.78 -11.81 -14.32
N PRO A 419 16.83 -12.14 -15.63
CA PRO A 419 18.06 -12.02 -16.42
C PRO A 419 18.73 -10.64 -16.36
N ALA A 420 17.94 -9.56 -16.35
CA ALA A 420 18.43 -8.18 -16.27
C ALA A 420 19.11 -7.85 -14.93
N ASP A 421 18.76 -8.57 -13.87
CA ASP A 421 19.19 -8.31 -12.50
C ASP A 421 20.29 -9.25 -12.00
N LYS A 422 20.69 -10.25 -12.80
CA LYS A 422 21.73 -11.23 -12.42
C LYS A 422 23.02 -10.61 -11.93
N LYS A 423 23.46 -9.49 -12.53
CA LYS A 423 24.70 -8.79 -12.12
C LYS A 423 24.63 -8.19 -10.72
N LYS A 424 23.44 -7.78 -10.28
CA LYS A 424 23.21 -7.17 -8.96
C LYS A 424 22.71 -8.18 -7.93
N ASN A 425 22.41 -9.41 -8.37
CA ASN A 425 21.79 -10.45 -7.56
C ASN A 425 20.51 -9.97 -6.84
N THR A 426 19.72 -9.12 -7.50
CA THR A 426 18.48 -8.58 -6.92
C THR A 426 17.43 -9.70 -6.84
N PRO A 427 16.83 -9.98 -5.67
CA PRO A 427 15.77 -10.99 -5.57
C PRO A 427 14.60 -10.71 -6.51
N ALA A 428 14.04 -11.75 -7.13
CA ALA A 428 12.95 -11.63 -8.10
C ALA A 428 11.74 -10.86 -7.54
N ALA A 429 11.45 -11.04 -6.25
CA ALA A 429 10.40 -10.32 -5.52
C ALA A 429 10.50 -8.79 -5.69
N ALA A 430 11.71 -8.23 -5.64
CA ALA A 430 11.91 -6.78 -5.73
C ALA A 430 11.66 -6.25 -7.14
N THR A 431 12.11 -6.98 -8.17
CA THR A 431 11.83 -6.62 -9.58
C THR A 431 10.34 -6.77 -9.89
N ALA A 432 9.73 -7.86 -9.44
CA ALA A 432 8.31 -8.15 -9.65
C ALA A 432 7.41 -7.07 -9.05
N ILE A 433 7.65 -6.62 -7.81
CA ILE A 433 6.81 -5.58 -7.20
C ILE A 433 7.07 -4.19 -7.80
N LYS A 434 8.32 -3.88 -8.15
CA LYS A 434 8.69 -2.61 -8.78
C LYS A 434 8.03 -2.47 -10.15
N GLU A 435 8.03 -3.53 -10.94
CA GLU A 435 7.43 -3.49 -12.27
C GLU A 435 5.93 -3.76 -12.24
N GLY A 436 5.47 -4.63 -11.34
CA GLY A 436 4.08 -4.99 -11.20
C GLY A 436 3.21 -3.88 -10.61
N LEU A 437 3.67 -3.25 -9.52
CA LEU A 437 2.88 -2.23 -8.81
C LEU A 437 3.47 -0.83 -8.89
N ARG A 438 4.63 -0.65 -9.55
CA ARG A 438 5.30 0.66 -9.68
C ARG A 438 5.66 1.27 -8.32
N CYS A 439 5.99 0.41 -7.36
CA CYS A 439 6.38 0.82 -6.02
C CYS A 439 7.66 1.68 -6.03
N SER A 440 7.78 2.54 -5.00
CA SER A 440 8.95 3.40 -4.83
C SER A 440 10.23 2.58 -4.57
N ASN A 441 11.39 3.22 -4.79
CA ASN A 441 12.68 2.60 -4.52
C ASN A 441 12.88 2.24 -3.04
N ASN A 442 12.23 2.94 -2.11
CA ASN A 442 12.31 2.64 -0.68
C ASN A 442 11.65 1.28 -0.38
N ILE A 443 10.40 1.10 -0.82
CA ILE A 443 9.65 -0.16 -0.65
C ILE A 443 10.40 -1.31 -1.32
N THR A 444 10.81 -1.09 -2.57
CA THR A 444 11.53 -2.09 -3.37
C THR A 444 12.85 -2.50 -2.71
N GLY A 445 13.61 -1.54 -2.18
CA GLY A 445 14.88 -1.80 -1.52
C GLY A 445 14.72 -2.61 -0.23
N THR A 446 13.68 -2.32 0.54
CA THR A 446 13.37 -3.08 1.78
C THR A 446 12.98 -4.52 1.46
N ILE A 447 12.15 -4.73 0.44
CA ILE A 447 11.80 -6.08 -0.02
C ILE A 447 13.03 -6.82 -0.53
N ALA A 448 13.90 -6.17 -1.31
CA ALA A 448 15.13 -6.78 -1.77
C ALA A 448 16.01 -7.28 -0.60
N ARG A 449 16.22 -6.45 0.43
CA ARG A 449 16.99 -6.85 1.61
C ARG A 449 16.32 -7.94 2.42
N ALA A 450 15.01 -7.84 2.66
CA ALA A 450 14.25 -8.85 3.40
C ALA A 450 14.30 -10.25 2.76
N PHE A 451 14.35 -10.33 1.43
CA PHE A 451 14.47 -11.60 0.70
C PHE A 451 15.92 -12.06 0.57
N ALA A 452 16.89 -11.15 0.39
CA ALA A 452 18.31 -11.49 0.22
C ALA A 452 18.99 -11.90 1.54
N ASN A 453 18.62 -11.28 2.66
CA ASN A 453 19.29 -11.45 3.95
C ASN A 453 18.68 -12.58 4.80
N HIS A 454 17.77 -13.40 4.25
CA HIS A 454 17.08 -14.44 5.01
C HIS A 454 18.06 -15.37 5.75
N ASP A 455 18.97 -16.01 5.02
CA ASP A 455 19.93 -16.97 5.59
C ASP A 455 20.90 -16.29 6.57
N LEU A 456 21.32 -15.06 6.26
CA LEU A 456 22.15 -14.26 7.15
C LEU A 456 21.44 -14.01 8.49
N ILE A 457 20.19 -13.56 8.45
CA ILE A 457 19.41 -13.28 9.66
C ILE A 457 19.16 -14.54 10.46
N GLN A 458 18.87 -15.68 9.82
CA GLN A 458 18.73 -16.96 10.53
C GLN A 458 19.99 -17.32 11.31
N ASN A 459 21.16 -17.18 10.69
CA ASN A 459 22.44 -17.43 11.35
C ASN A 459 22.69 -16.47 12.51
N ILE A 460 22.36 -15.19 12.35
CA ILE A 460 22.44 -14.20 13.43
C ILE A 460 21.51 -14.62 14.59
N VAL A 461 20.24 -14.92 14.31
CA VAL A 461 19.23 -15.29 15.33
C VAL A 461 19.69 -16.44 16.21
N VAL A 462 20.34 -17.46 15.63
CA VAL A 462 20.80 -18.64 16.40
C VAL A 462 22.17 -18.47 17.07
N SER A 463 22.99 -17.50 16.63
CA SER A 463 24.39 -17.39 17.08
C SER A 463 24.67 -16.17 17.96
N LEU A 464 23.79 -15.16 17.95
CA LEU A 464 24.07 -13.84 18.51
C LEU A 464 24.32 -13.84 20.01
N GLU A 465 23.72 -14.77 20.76
CA GLU A 465 23.91 -14.89 22.22
C GLU A 465 25.39 -14.98 22.61
N HIS A 466 26.19 -15.66 21.79
CA HIS A 466 27.62 -15.90 22.05
C HIS A 466 28.52 -14.80 21.48
N TRP A 467 27.97 -13.79 20.81
CA TRP A 467 28.75 -12.73 20.19
C TRP A 467 29.07 -11.59 21.17
N SER A 468 30.25 -10.99 20.98
CA SER A 468 30.58 -9.72 21.64
C SER A 468 29.55 -8.65 21.24
N ARG A 469 29.43 -7.59 22.05
CA ARG A 469 28.54 -6.47 21.73
C ARG A 469 28.95 -5.83 20.40
N GLY A 470 30.25 -5.75 20.15
CA GLY A 470 30.87 -5.24 18.94
C GLY A 470 30.45 -6.01 17.70
N LYS A 471 30.66 -7.33 17.71
CA LYS A 471 30.30 -8.19 16.57
C LYS A 471 28.80 -8.13 16.29
N ALA A 472 27.96 -8.28 17.32
CA ALA A 472 26.51 -8.17 17.16
C ALA A 472 26.10 -6.78 16.65
N GLY A 473 26.75 -5.71 17.11
CA GLY A 473 26.46 -4.35 16.67
C GLY A 473 26.85 -4.09 15.22
N LEU A 474 27.93 -4.68 14.71
CA LEU A 474 28.31 -4.58 13.31
C LEU A 474 27.26 -5.24 12.41
N GLU A 475 26.84 -6.45 12.73
CA GLU A 475 25.84 -7.20 11.98
C GLU A 475 24.49 -6.45 11.96
N MET A 476 24.04 -5.97 13.12
CA MET A 476 22.81 -5.16 13.22
C MET A 476 22.92 -3.83 12.48
N ARG A 477 24.11 -3.22 12.43
CA ARG A 477 24.36 -1.99 11.67
C ARG A 477 24.28 -2.24 10.17
N ASP A 478 24.82 -3.35 9.68
CA ASP A 478 24.83 -3.70 8.26
C ASP A 478 23.44 -4.07 7.74
N LEU A 479 22.56 -4.59 8.61
CA LEU A 479 21.14 -4.75 8.29
C LEU A 479 20.44 -3.41 8.04
N GLY A 480 20.92 -2.30 8.63
CA GLY A 480 20.41 -0.96 8.36
C GLY A 480 19.10 -0.61 9.08
N ALA A 481 18.51 0.52 8.71
CA ALA A 481 17.35 1.11 9.42
C ALA A 481 16.06 0.27 9.33
N ASP A 482 15.95 -0.61 8.32
CA ASP A 482 14.80 -1.49 8.11
C ASP A 482 15.03 -2.91 8.66
N TRP A 483 16.02 -3.11 9.53
CA TRP A 483 16.35 -4.42 10.12
C TRP A 483 15.12 -5.10 10.74
N ARG A 484 14.22 -4.33 11.38
CA ARG A 484 12.98 -4.83 11.99
C ARG A 484 12.07 -5.51 10.96
N ASN A 485 11.92 -4.90 9.77
CA ASN A 485 11.17 -5.49 8.67
C ASN A 485 11.86 -6.74 8.11
N GLN A 486 13.19 -6.76 8.03
CA GLN A 486 13.94 -7.91 7.54
C GLN A 486 13.85 -9.10 8.52
N VAL A 487 13.98 -8.86 9.82
CA VAL A 487 13.80 -9.88 10.88
C VAL A 487 12.35 -10.37 10.89
N GLY A 488 11.38 -9.47 10.80
CA GLY A 488 9.96 -9.84 10.74
C GLY A 488 9.62 -10.68 9.50
N ALA A 489 10.24 -10.37 8.35
CA ALA A 489 10.13 -11.19 7.15
C ALA A 489 10.74 -12.58 7.34
N CYS A 490 11.92 -12.66 7.95
CA CYS A 490 12.62 -13.91 8.21
C CYS A 490 11.77 -14.84 9.11
N LEU A 491 11.24 -14.30 10.22
CA LEU A 491 10.33 -15.00 11.12
C LEU A 491 9.05 -15.46 10.39
N MET A 492 8.45 -14.59 9.58
CA MET A 492 7.28 -14.95 8.77
C MET A 492 7.58 -16.08 7.79
N PHE A 493 8.74 -16.07 7.12
CA PHE A 493 9.14 -17.13 6.19
C PHE A 493 9.36 -18.46 6.89
N GLU A 494 9.97 -18.48 8.08
CA GLU A 494 10.12 -19.72 8.85
C GLU A 494 8.77 -20.30 9.28
N LEU A 495 7.85 -19.46 9.75
CA LEU A 495 6.49 -19.89 10.07
C LEU A 495 5.73 -20.38 8.83
N MET A 496 5.88 -19.70 7.69
CA MET A 496 5.29 -20.11 6.42
C MET A 496 5.82 -21.48 5.99
N ASP A 497 7.14 -21.68 5.99
CA ASP A 497 7.79 -22.92 5.58
C ASP A 497 7.46 -24.08 6.55
N LEU A 498 7.28 -23.78 7.84
CA LEU A 498 6.77 -24.74 8.82
C LEU A 498 5.31 -25.14 8.51
N ARG A 499 4.41 -24.18 8.30
CA ARG A 499 2.99 -24.44 7.99
C ARG A 499 2.79 -25.20 6.68
N LYS A 500 3.66 -24.97 5.70
CA LYS A 500 3.68 -25.73 4.43
C LYS A 500 4.02 -27.20 4.64
N ARG A 501 4.97 -27.50 5.53
CA ARG A 501 5.36 -28.88 5.87
C ARG A 501 4.34 -29.57 6.78
N ASN A 502 3.76 -28.83 7.72
CA ASN A 502 2.86 -29.34 8.75
C ASN A 502 1.42 -28.87 8.52
N ALA A 503 0.80 -29.29 7.41
CA ALA A 503 -0.57 -28.94 7.01
C ALA A 503 -1.69 -29.47 7.94
N GLY A 504 -1.42 -29.60 9.24
CA GLY A 504 -2.29 -30.21 10.26
C GLY A 504 -2.03 -29.80 11.72
N GLY A 505 -1.27 -28.72 11.98
CA GLY A 505 -1.14 -28.14 13.32
C GLY A 505 0.00 -28.72 14.15
N GLY A 506 0.95 -27.86 14.52
CA GLY A 506 2.10 -28.18 15.35
C GLY A 506 2.52 -26.97 16.17
N GLY A 507 1.64 -26.50 17.06
CA GLY A 507 1.87 -25.27 17.83
C GLY A 507 3.13 -25.29 18.69
N ALA A 508 3.70 -26.46 18.99
CA ALA A 508 4.99 -26.58 19.68
C ALA A 508 6.18 -26.13 18.82
N GLU A 509 6.22 -26.49 17.53
CA GLU A 509 7.28 -26.07 16.63
C GLU A 509 7.16 -24.57 16.30
N GLU A 510 5.94 -24.06 16.12
CA GLU A 510 5.71 -22.62 15.95
C GLU A 510 6.21 -21.84 17.18
N ARG A 511 5.88 -22.30 18.39
CA ARG A 511 6.42 -21.71 19.63
C ARG A 511 7.95 -21.78 19.67
N GLY A 512 8.55 -22.89 19.28
CA GLY A 512 10.02 -23.01 19.23
C GLY A 512 10.68 -22.00 18.29
N ILE A 513 10.04 -21.65 17.17
CA ILE A 513 10.50 -20.56 16.29
C ILE A 513 10.33 -19.21 17.01
N MET A 514 9.15 -18.95 17.58
CA MET A 514 8.87 -17.69 18.29
C MET A 514 9.82 -17.47 19.47
N ASP A 515 10.10 -18.50 20.27
CA ASP A 515 11.00 -18.45 21.42
C ASP A 515 12.44 -18.06 21.01
N LYS A 516 12.92 -18.58 19.88
CA LYS A 516 14.24 -18.22 19.33
C LYS A 516 14.31 -16.73 18.97
N TYR A 517 13.31 -16.22 18.27
CA TYR A 517 13.28 -14.82 17.87
C TYR A 517 13.06 -13.88 19.06
N GLU A 518 12.25 -14.28 20.04
CA GLU A 518 12.07 -13.51 21.27
C GLU A 518 13.38 -13.44 22.06
N THR A 519 14.11 -14.54 22.17
CA THR A 519 15.45 -14.59 22.79
C THR A 519 16.42 -13.66 22.06
N PHE A 520 16.51 -13.77 20.74
CA PHE A 520 17.33 -12.89 19.90
C PHE A 520 17.01 -11.41 20.11
N LEU A 521 15.73 -11.03 20.09
CA LEU A 521 15.31 -9.63 20.29
C LEU A 521 15.58 -9.14 21.72
N ASN A 522 15.48 -10.02 22.72
CA ASN A 522 15.88 -9.70 24.10
C ASN A 522 17.37 -9.39 24.17
N VAL A 523 18.22 -10.21 23.56
CA VAL A 523 19.67 -9.97 23.57
C VAL A 523 20.04 -8.68 22.84
N ILE A 524 19.37 -8.33 21.72
CA ILE A 524 19.56 -7.03 21.05
C ILE A 524 19.24 -5.87 22.00
N ALA A 525 18.13 -5.96 22.71
CA ALA A 525 17.69 -4.92 23.64
C ALA A 525 18.65 -4.81 24.84
N GLU A 526 19.07 -5.93 25.43
CA GLU A 526 20.02 -5.96 26.55
C GLU A 526 21.38 -5.38 26.17
N LYS A 527 21.86 -5.68 24.96
CA LYS A 527 23.09 -5.09 24.41
C LYS A 527 22.89 -3.63 23.94
N GLY A 528 21.66 -3.11 23.92
CA GLY A 528 21.35 -1.76 23.44
C GLY A 528 21.72 -1.55 21.96
N LEU A 529 21.38 -2.52 21.11
CA LEU A 529 21.75 -2.55 19.69
C LEU A 529 20.58 -2.25 18.73
N GLU A 530 19.41 -1.91 19.24
CA GLU A 530 18.21 -1.61 18.44
C GLU A 530 18.43 -0.49 17.41
N GLU A 531 19.32 0.45 17.74
CA GLU A 531 19.68 1.61 16.93
C GLU A 531 21.12 1.54 16.39
N ALA A 532 21.71 0.34 16.32
CA ALA A 532 23.10 0.15 15.86
C ALA A 532 23.36 0.69 14.44
N PHE A 533 22.34 0.71 13.57
CA PHE A 533 22.41 1.29 12.23
C PHE A 533 22.71 2.80 12.22
N ASN A 534 22.42 3.52 13.31
CA ASN A 534 22.73 4.94 13.49
C ASN A 534 24.13 5.18 14.11
N PHE A 535 24.82 4.11 14.50
CA PHE A 535 26.10 4.23 15.20
C PHE A 535 27.20 4.75 14.27
N LYS A 536 27.80 5.89 14.60
CA LYS A 536 28.83 6.54 13.78
C LYS A 536 30.24 6.17 14.26
N SER A 537 31.13 5.92 13.31
CA SER A 537 32.55 5.74 13.62
C SER A 537 33.14 7.05 14.14
N LEU A 538 33.89 7.00 15.24
CA LEU A 538 34.65 8.14 15.76
C LEU A 538 35.92 8.41 14.93
N LEU A 539 36.45 7.36 14.28
CA LEU A 539 37.62 7.44 13.41
C LEU A 539 37.22 7.32 11.94
N THR A 540 37.82 8.17 11.11
CA THR A 540 37.80 8.03 9.66
C THR A 540 39.01 7.24 9.18
N GLY A 541 38.95 6.75 7.94
CA GLY A 541 40.12 6.10 7.33
C GLY A 541 41.37 6.99 7.27
N LYS A 542 41.19 8.33 7.26
CA LYS A 542 42.31 9.27 7.31
C LYS A 542 42.95 9.33 8.69
N ASP A 543 42.14 9.30 9.75
CA ASP A 543 42.64 9.27 11.13
C ASP A 543 43.52 8.02 11.35
N ILE A 544 43.02 6.85 10.93
CA ILE A 544 43.74 5.56 11.07
C ILE A 544 45.01 5.53 10.19
N ALA A 545 44.95 6.01 8.94
CA ALA A 545 46.10 6.06 8.05
C ALA A 545 47.21 6.98 8.58
N ALA A 546 46.84 8.13 9.15
CA ALA A 546 47.76 9.05 9.80
C ALA A 546 48.42 8.40 11.02
N GLU A 547 47.63 7.72 11.86
CA GLU A 547 48.13 7.04 13.06
C GLU A 547 49.14 5.93 12.74
N TYR A 548 48.91 5.17 11.65
CA TYR A 548 49.83 4.12 11.21
C TYR A 548 51.01 4.62 10.38
N ALA A 549 51.05 5.92 10.07
CA ALA A 549 51.99 6.53 9.13
C ALA A 549 52.05 5.81 7.77
N LEU A 550 50.89 5.38 7.27
CA LEU A 550 50.75 4.64 6.01
C LEU A 550 49.86 5.41 5.02
N ALA A 551 50.14 5.25 3.73
CA ALA A 551 49.24 5.75 2.70
C ALA A 551 47.89 5.00 2.75
N PRO A 552 46.75 5.70 2.57
CA PRO A 552 45.46 5.04 2.49
C PRO A 552 45.42 3.99 1.38
N GLY A 553 44.90 2.80 1.69
CA GLY A 553 44.77 1.69 0.76
C GLY A 553 43.64 0.74 1.16
N PRO A 554 43.48 -0.41 0.46
CA PRO A 554 42.43 -1.39 0.75
C PRO A 554 42.37 -1.84 2.22
N TRP A 555 43.52 -1.89 2.89
CA TRP A 555 43.68 -2.24 4.30
C TRP A 555 42.89 -1.34 5.26
N VAL A 556 42.68 -0.07 4.89
CA VAL A 556 41.98 0.91 5.72
C VAL A 556 40.54 0.49 5.98
N ARG A 557 39.89 -0.19 5.02
CA ARG A 557 38.53 -0.68 5.19
C ARG A 557 38.44 -1.71 6.32
N PHE A 558 39.39 -2.64 6.39
CA PHE A 558 39.46 -3.65 7.44
C PHE A 558 39.71 -3.00 8.80
N ALA A 559 40.69 -2.08 8.86
CA ALA A 559 41.00 -1.35 10.08
C ALA A 559 39.81 -0.50 10.60
N ILE A 560 39.01 0.10 9.70
CA ILE A 560 37.77 0.79 10.09
C ILE A 560 36.77 -0.17 10.72
N VAL A 561 36.59 -1.37 10.15
CA VAL A 561 35.64 -2.36 10.67
C VAL A 561 36.06 -2.85 12.06
N GLU A 562 37.33 -3.21 12.23
CA GLU A 562 37.88 -3.64 13.52
C GLU A 562 37.80 -2.53 14.58
N SER A 563 38.16 -1.29 14.21
CA SER A 563 38.03 -0.13 15.11
C SER A 563 36.57 0.11 15.50
N LEU A 564 35.65 0.00 14.54
CA LEU A 564 34.23 0.17 14.79
C LEU A 564 33.68 -0.95 15.69
N GLN A 565 34.13 -2.19 15.51
CA GLN A 565 33.79 -3.31 16.38
C GLN A 565 34.24 -3.01 17.82
N HIS A 566 35.48 -2.57 18.00
CA HIS A 566 36.00 -2.20 19.32
C HIS A 566 35.20 -1.04 19.95
N GLN A 567 34.86 -0.02 19.15
CA GLN A 567 34.04 1.10 19.58
C GLN A 567 32.64 0.63 20.04
N LEU A 568 32.05 -0.34 19.35
CA LEU A 568 30.78 -0.95 19.74
C LEU A 568 30.92 -1.85 20.99
N ASP A 569 32.05 -2.51 21.21
CA ASP A 569 32.32 -3.21 22.48
C ASP A 569 32.51 -2.22 23.65
N ASN A 570 32.96 -1.00 23.37
CA ASN A 570 33.30 0.02 24.37
C ASN A 570 32.60 1.37 24.10
N PRO A 571 31.26 1.45 24.14
CA PRO A 571 30.50 2.61 23.66
C PRO A 571 30.70 3.90 24.47
N HIS A 572 31.28 3.81 25.67
CA HIS A 572 31.56 4.94 26.56
C HIS A 572 32.94 5.57 26.29
N LYS A 573 33.81 4.90 25.53
CA LYS A 573 35.16 5.39 25.24
C LYS A 573 35.15 6.45 24.14
N GLY A 574 36.00 7.46 24.32
CA GLY A 574 36.15 8.58 23.41
C GLY A 574 37.06 8.31 22.22
N LYS A 575 37.24 9.34 21.37
CA LYS A 575 38.09 9.26 20.17
C LYS A 575 39.55 8.93 20.50
N ASP A 576 40.08 9.53 21.57
CA ASP A 576 41.50 9.40 21.93
C ASP A 576 41.84 7.99 22.42
N GLU A 577 40.96 7.38 23.23
CA GLU A 577 41.10 6.00 23.69
C GLU A 577 41.00 5.01 22.52
N LEU A 578 40.13 5.28 21.55
CA LEU A 578 40.01 4.47 20.34
C LEU A 578 41.24 4.58 19.44
N LEU A 579 41.84 5.78 19.32
CA LEU A 579 43.11 5.98 18.61
C LEU A 579 44.26 5.23 19.30
N GLN A 580 44.29 5.24 20.63
CA GLN A 580 45.26 4.47 21.39
C GLN A 580 45.12 2.96 21.12
N TRP A 581 43.89 2.44 21.15
CA TRP A 581 43.64 1.04 20.82
C TRP A 581 44.08 0.70 19.40
N VAL A 582 43.78 1.55 18.41
CA VAL A 582 44.23 1.39 17.02
C VAL A 582 45.76 1.29 16.96
N ARG A 583 46.49 2.20 17.62
CA ARG A 583 47.96 2.16 17.68
C ARG A 583 48.49 0.85 18.26
N GLU A 584 47.91 0.39 19.36
CA GLU A 584 48.32 -0.83 20.08
C GLU A 584 48.01 -2.11 19.28
N ASN A 585 46.99 -2.09 18.41
CA ASN A 585 46.54 -3.25 17.64
C ASN A 585 46.97 -3.21 16.17
N ARG A 586 47.96 -2.36 15.83
CA ARG A 586 48.47 -2.21 14.46
C ARG A 586 48.88 -3.54 13.83
N GLU A 587 49.67 -4.36 14.54
CA GLU A 587 50.18 -5.63 14.00
C GLU A 587 49.05 -6.62 13.75
N ALA A 588 48.15 -6.82 14.73
CA ALA A 588 47.00 -7.71 14.59
C ALA A 588 46.05 -7.31 13.44
N VAL A 589 45.80 -6.01 13.26
CA VAL A 589 44.97 -5.49 12.16
C VAL A 589 45.66 -5.66 10.81
N MET A 590 46.99 -5.56 10.76
CA MET A 590 47.76 -5.71 9.53
C MET A 590 47.96 -7.18 9.14
N ASP A 591 48.14 -8.09 10.09
CA ASP A 591 48.28 -9.53 9.86
C ASP A 591 46.97 -10.16 9.36
N GLY A 592 45.81 -9.65 9.82
CA GLY A 592 44.49 -10.08 9.34
C GLY A 592 44.30 -9.88 7.82
N LEU A 593 45.05 -8.98 7.18
CA LEU A 593 44.98 -8.75 5.73
C LEU A 593 45.70 -9.81 4.90
N GLU A 594 46.77 -10.40 5.44
CA GLU A 594 47.49 -11.50 4.79
C GLU A 594 46.62 -12.76 4.74
N CYS A 595 45.80 -13.00 5.77
CA CYS A 595 44.85 -14.12 5.81
C CYS A 595 43.63 -13.94 4.89
N VAL A 596 43.23 -12.71 4.55
CA VAL A 596 42.06 -12.40 3.69
C VAL A 596 42.46 -12.24 2.21
N GLY A 597 43.74 -12.48 1.87
CA GLY A 597 44.22 -12.50 0.48
C GLY A 597 44.30 -11.12 -0.17
N ILE A 598 44.34 -10.04 0.60
CA ILE A 598 44.63 -8.68 0.10
C ILE A 598 46.13 -8.42 0.29
N GLY A 599 46.95 -9.28 -0.34
CA GLY A 599 48.41 -9.21 -0.30
C GLY A 599 48.99 -8.43 -1.48
N GLU A 600 49.79 -7.42 -1.15
CA GLU A 600 50.86 -6.81 -1.96
C GLU A 600 50.49 -6.02 -3.23
N GLY A 601 49.91 -4.84 -3.03
CA GLY A 601 50.15 -3.71 -3.93
C GLY A 601 51.55 -3.14 -3.72
N LYS A 602 52.55 -3.68 -4.44
CA LYS A 602 53.89 -3.12 -4.75
C LYS A 602 54.59 -2.31 -3.64
N LYS A 603 55.53 -2.95 -2.95
CA LYS A 603 56.68 -2.24 -2.35
C LYS A 603 57.68 -1.86 -3.45
N LYS A 604 57.90 -0.55 -3.60
CA LYS A 604 58.93 0.18 -4.38
C LYS A 604 59.00 -0.05 -5.88
#